data_AF-A0A8T0A6F7-F1
#
_entry.id   AF-A0A8T0A6F7-F1
#
_cell.length_a   1.000
_cell.length_b   1.000
_cell.length_c   1.000
_cell.angle_alpha   90.00
_cell.angle_beta   90.00
_cell.angle_gamma   90.00
#
_symmetry.space_group_name_H-M   'P 1'
#
loop_
_entity.id
_entity.type
_entity.pdbx_description
1 polymer ?
#
loop_
_entity_poly.entity_id
_entity_poly.type
_entity_poly.pdbx_seq_one_letter_code
_entity_poly.pdbx_strand_id
1 'polypeptide(L)'
;MDSKQLLAKTSNRSTDITQSIEDDPLIDGPLIYQNALESVIKQEFQKLPTTWGAVSLNVLHVVYVSTCLALASVCWLTDTHSAECMAALNGVDSRTLMLLLKVVLWLLVFLFERCVQYHHNAVRQRGYLKFYRKTTKLKHLPLLIHSAGNAAVLIVLAQSSLLENKMKNLSVCLLLIIICIELLASFICLLVYTVHVFRYNRARLSPDITEDERSHTYSATYSDAHTEMGFRDGSCLEEVVEKQADLIEYLKQHNTLLSKRILALTSQHTKD
;
A
#
# COMPACT_ATOMS: atom_id res chain seq x y z
N MET A 1 -57.20 52.77 -47.24
CA MET A 1 -56.03 53.62 -47.56
C MET A 1 -55.21 53.71 -46.29
N ASP A 2 -53.95 53.22 -46.35
CA ASP A 2 -52.80 53.47 -45.45
C ASP A 2 -53.01 53.44 -43.92
N SER A 3 -52.11 52.95 -43.06
CA SER A 3 -50.84 52.22 -43.12
C SER A 3 -50.45 52.04 -41.63
N LYS A 4 -49.61 51.04 -41.33
CA LYS A 4 -48.72 50.92 -40.16
C LYS A 4 -49.20 50.37 -38.80
N GLN A 5 -48.39 49.41 -38.37
CA GLN A 5 -47.77 49.23 -37.04
C GLN A 5 -48.56 48.56 -35.90
N LEU A 6 -48.39 47.23 -35.87
CA LEU A 6 -47.73 46.43 -34.83
C LEU A 6 -47.69 46.94 -33.36
N LEU A 7 -48.22 46.06 -32.52
CA LEU A 7 -47.66 45.56 -31.24
C LEU A 7 -48.22 46.15 -29.94
N ALA A 8 -49.12 45.39 -29.30
CA ALA A 8 -49.21 45.30 -27.83
C ALA A 8 -50.05 44.10 -27.37
N LYS A 9 -49.39 43.15 -26.72
CA LYS A 9 -49.70 42.62 -25.37
C LYS A 9 -51.03 41.89 -25.10
N THR A 10 -50.93 40.91 -24.18
CA THR A 10 -51.96 40.39 -23.24
C THR A 10 -52.57 39.04 -23.67
N SER A 11 -52.10 37.90 -23.16
CA SER A 11 -52.38 37.25 -21.85
C SER A 11 -53.63 36.36 -21.84
N ASN A 12 -53.41 35.10 -21.41
CA ASN A 12 -54.36 34.09 -20.90
C ASN A 12 -55.37 33.53 -21.95
N ARG A 13 -55.68 32.24 -22.07
CA ARG A 13 -56.06 31.27 -21.04
C ARG A 13 -56.36 29.90 -21.70
N SER A 14 -56.10 28.82 -20.97
CA SER A 14 -56.89 27.56 -20.87
C SER A 14 -57.12 26.63 -22.08
N THR A 15 -56.53 25.44 -21.90
CA THR A 15 -57.17 24.10 -21.90
C THR A 15 -57.53 23.40 -23.23
N ASP A 16 -57.11 22.13 -23.23
CA ASP A 16 -57.61 20.97 -23.97
C ASP A 16 -57.13 20.74 -25.39
N ILE A 17 -56.01 20.02 -25.50
CA ILE A 17 -55.86 18.97 -26.50
C ILE A 17 -55.43 17.70 -25.76
N THR A 18 -56.41 16.84 -25.49
CA THR A 18 -56.25 15.45 -25.05
C THR A 18 -55.89 14.59 -26.26
N GLN A 19 -54.76 13.88 -26.21
CA GLN A 19 -54.46 12.63 -26.93
C GLN A 19 -53.04 12.24 -26.49
N SER A 20 -52.64 11.01 -26.16
CA SER A 20 -53.23 9.69 -26.02
C SER A 20 -52.03 8.73 -25.93
N ILE A 21 -52.07 7.68 -25.09
CA ILE A 21 -51.27 6.43 -25.20
C ILE A 21 -49.74 6.63 -24.95
N GLU A 22 -49.04 5.95 -24.03
CA GLU A 22 -49.01 4.55 -23.62
C GLU A 22 -48.71 4.44 -22.11
N ASP A 23 -49.37 3.50 -21.44
CA ASP A 23 -48.95 2.96 -20.15
C ASP A 23 -47.66 2.14 -20.33
N ASP A 24 -46.56 2.57 -19.72
CA ASP A 24 -45.31 1.80 -19.70
C ASP A 24 -45.42 0.71 -18.62
N PRO A 25 -45.48 -0.59 -18.96
CA PRO A 25 -45.59 -1.63 -17.96
C PRO A 25 -44.26 -1.69 -17.20
N LEU A 26 -44.32 -1.47 -15.89
CA LEU A 26 -43.21 -1.70 -14.97
C LEU A 26 -42.52 -3.02 -15.32
N ILE A 27 -41.27 -2.91 -15.76
CA ILE A 27 -40.34 -4.03 -15.83
C ILE A 27 -40.09 -4.47 -14.39
N ASP A 28 -40.91 -5.41 -13.91
CA ASP A 28 -40.60 -6.27 -12.77
C ASP A 28 -39.52 -7.26 -13.23
N GLY A 29 -38.32 -6.74 -13.44
CA GLY A 29 -37.11 -7.56 -13.44
C GLY A 29 -36.96 -8.17 -12.05
N PRO A 30 -36.47 -9.42 -11.93
CA PRO A 30 -36.29 -10.03 -10.62
C PRO A 30 -35.36 -9.13 -9.80
N LEU A 31 -35.93 -8.48 -8.78
CA LEU A 31 -35.19 -7.66 -7.82
C LEU A 31 -34.10 -8.56 -7.25
N ILE A 32 -32.87 -8.38 -7.73
CA ILE A 32 -31.69 -8.99 -7.14
C ILE A 32 -31.69 -8.49 -5.70
N TYR A 33 -32.10 -9.39 -4.82
CA TYR A 33 -32.47 -9.09 -3.45
C TYR A 33 -31.32 -8.31 -2.82
N GLN A 34 -31.60 -7.08 -2.38
CA GLN A 34 -30.60 -6.16 -1.85
C GLN A 34 -29.77 -6.81 -0.74
N ASN A 35 -30.38 -7.71 0.04
CA ASN A 35 -29.73 -8.50 1.09
C ASN A 35 -28.75 -9.56 0.55
N ALA A 36 -28.95 -10.09 -0.66
CA ALA A 36 -28.00 -11.00 -1.31
C ALA A 36 -26.76 -10.24 -1.79
N LEU A 37 -26.95 -9.04 -2.35
CA LEU A 37 -25.86 -8.15 -2.73
C LEU A 37 -25.11 -7.63 -1.49
N GLU A 38 -25.83 -7.28 -0.43
CA GLU A 38 -25.28 -6.82 0.85
C GLU A 38 -24.49 -7.91 1.58
N SER A 39 -24.90 -9.18 1.46
CA SER A 39 -24.13 -10.32 1.98
C SER A 39 -22.82 -10.58 1.22
N VAL A 40 -22.79 -10.27 -0.09
CA VAL A 40 -21.55 -10.29 -0.90
C VAL A 40 -20.67 -9.09 -0.59
N ILE A 41 -21.26 -7.94 -0.22
CA ILE A 41 -20.57 -6.70 0.16
C ILE A 41 -20.06 -6.74 1.60
N LYS A 42 -20.61 -7.59 2.47
CA LYS A 42 -20.13 -7.82 3.84
C LYS A 42 -18.84 -8.64 3.82
N GLN A 43 -17.79 -8.06 3.25
CA GLN A 43 -16.48 -8.67 3.15
C GLN A 43 -15.85 -8.69 4.54
N GLU A 44 -15.78 -9.88 5.14
CA GLU A 44 -15.21 -10.07 6.47
C GLU A 44 -13.79 -9.50 6.56
N PHE A 45 -13.57 -8.71 7.61
CA PHE A 45 -12.30 -8.11 7.95
C PHE A 45 -11.21 -9.19 8.07
N GLN A 46 -10.33 -9.27 7.08
CA GLN A 46 -9.12 -10.11 7.15
C GLN A 46 -7.95 -9.28 7.69
N LYS A 47 -7.43 -9.67 8.85
CA LYS A 47 -6.21 -9.09 9.44
C LYS A 47 -5.07 -9.24 8.44
N LEU A 48 -4.26 -8.18 8.26
CA LEU A 48 -3.03 -8.32 7.50
C LEU A 48 -2.04 -9.18 8.33
N PRO A 49 -1.62 -10.36 7.84
CA PRO A 49 -0.70 -11.24 8.57
C PRO A 49 0.76 -10.74 8.54
N THR A 50 1.01 -9.56 7.96
CA THR A 50 2.35 -9.01 7.74
C THR A 50 3.07 -8.61 9.03
N THR A 51 2.38 -8.55 10.17
CA THR A 51 2.97 -8.19 11.48
C THR A 51 4.00 -9.22 11.95
N TRP A 52 3.72 -10.52 11.82
CA TRP A 52 4.66 -11.56 12.26
C TRP A 52 5.92 -11.58 11.39
N GLY A 53 5.77 -11.34 10.08
CA GLY A 53 6.89 -11.18 9.17
C GLY A 53 7.79 -9.98 9.51
N ALA A 54 7.18 -8.82 9.82
CA ALA A 54 7.93 -7.63 10.21
C ALA A 54 8.72 -7.82 11.52
N VAL A 55 8.12 -8.49 12.51
CA VAL A 55 8.80 -8.82 13.78
C VAL A 55 9.95 -9.80 13.54
N SER A 56 9.69 -10.87 12.80
CA SER A 56 10.72 -11.88 12.48
C SER A 56 11.90 -11.28 11.74
N LEU A 57 11.65 -10.38 10.79
CA LEU A 57 12.68 -9.68 10.03
C LEU A 57 13.54 -8.76 10.92
N ASN A 58 12.92 -8.04 11.86
CA ASN A 58 13.66 -7.24 12.85
C ASN A 58 14.57 -8.11 13.74
N VAL A 59 14.03 -9.21 14.27
CA VAL A 59 14.80 -10.13 15.11
C VAL A 59 16.00 -10.67 14.34
N LEU A 60 15.80 -11.08 13.08
CA LEU A 60 16.89 -11.55 12.23
C LEU A 60 17.94 -10.47 11.99
N HIS A 61 17.54 -9.21 11.77
CA HIS A 61 18.47 -8.10 11.59
C HIS A 61 19.30 -7.85 12.87
N VAL A 62 18.67 -7.92 14.05
CA VAL A 62 19.38 -7.80 15.35
C VAL A 62 20.40 -8.94 15.52
N VAL A 63 20.00 -10.19 15.20
CA VAL A 63 20.90 -11.35 15.27
C VAL A 63 22.08 -11.19 14.31
N TYR A 64 21.84 -10.71 13.09
CA TYR A 64 22.90 -10.39 12.13
C TYR A 64 23.91 -9.40 12.70
N VAL A 65 23.45 -8.25 13.20
CA VAL A 65 24.33 -7.20 13.75
C VAL A 65 25.08 -7.70 14.99
N SER A 66 24.41 -8.47 15.86
CA SER A 66 25.06 -9.09 17.03
C SER A 66 26.15 -10.07 16.61
N THR A 67 25.92 -10.86 15.56
CA THR A 67 26.92 -11.78 15.00
C THR A 67 28.10 -11.01 14.41
N CYS A 68 27.85 -9.92 13.68
CA CYS A 68 28.89 -9.02 13.17
C CYS A 68 29.73 -8.39 14.29
N LEU A 69 29.10 -7.94 15.37
CA LEU A 69 29.78 -7.39 16.54
C LEU A 69 30.67 -8.43 17.23
N ALA A 70 30.16 -9.65 17.39
CA ALA A 70 30.92 -10.76 17.98
C ALA A 70 32.12 -11.16 17.10
N LEU A 71 31.94 -11.25 15.78
CA LEU A 71 33.04 -11.51 14.85
C LEU A 71 34.08 -10.38 14.88
N ALA A 72 33.65 -9.12 14.93
CA ALA A 72 34.57 -7.98 15.05
C ALA A 72 35.33 -7.99 16.39
N SER A 73 34.69 -8.30 17.51
CA SER A 73 35.35 -8.30 18.82
C SER A 73 36.34 -9.46 18.98
N VAL A 74 35.96 -10.66 18.54
CA VAL A 74 36.79 -11.87 18.69
C VAL A 74 37.91 -11.91 17.66
N CYS A 75 37.63 -11.62 16.39
CA CYS A 75 38.59 -11.80 15.31
C CYS A 75 39.49 -10.57 15.06
N TRP A 76 39.08 -9.38 15.49
CA TRP A 76 39.82 -8.14 15.21
C TRP A 76 40.27 -7.36 16.45
N LEU A 77 39.51 -7.41 17.55
CA LEU A 77 39.86 -6.65 18.77
C LEU A 77 40.78 -7.44 19.71
N THR A 78 40.77 -8.77 19.61
CA THR A 78 41.54 -9.66 20.47
C THR A 78 42.51 -10.48 19.62
N ASP A 79 43.74 -9.98 19.43
CA ASP A 79 44.81 -10.67 18.67
C ASP A 79 45.08 -12.10 19.20
N THR A 80 44.72 -12.34 20.46
CA THR A 80 44.92 -13.59 21.20
C THR A 80 44.11 -14.78 20.65
N HIS A 81 42.97 -14.56 19.98
CA HIS A 81 42.07 -15.62 19.51
C HIS A 81 41.91 -15.67 17.97
N SER A 82 42.77 -14.96 17.22
CA SER A 82 42.70 -14.90 15.76
C SER A 82 42.81 -16.29 15.08
N ALA A 83 43.65 -17.18 15.62
CA ALA A 83 43.81 -18.55 15.12
C ALA A 83 42.57 -19.43 15.38
N GLU A 84 41.92 -19.26 16.54
CA GLU A 84 40.67 -19.96 16.88
C GLU A 84 39.50 -19.46 16.04
N CYS A 85 39.47 -18.15 15.73
CA CYS A 85 38.49 -17.57 14.81
C CYS A 85 38.61 -18.16 13.39
N MET A 86 39.83 -18.29 12.86
CA MET A 86 40.07 -18.93 11.56
C MET A 86 39.66 -20.41 11.56
N ALA A 87 39.88 -21.13 12.67
CA ALA A 87 39.44 -22.50 12.82
C ALA A 87 37.91 -22.62 12.90
N ALA A 88 37.24 -21.75 13.66
CA ALA A 88 35.77 -21.72 13.79
C ALA A 88 35.06 -21.37 12.47
N LEU A 89 35.70 -20.53 11.64
CA LEU A 89 35.18 -20.12 10.34
C LEU A 89 35.54 -21.10 9.20
N ASN A 90 36.12 -22.26 9.50
CA ASN A 90 36.59 -23.24 8.52
C ASN A 90 37.47 -22.62 7.41
N GLY A 91 38.29 -21.63 7.77
CA GLY A 91 39.18 -20.93 6.83
C GLY A 91 38.52 -19.85 5.96
N VAL A 92 37.24 -19.52 6.17
CA VAL A 92 36.58 -18.39 5.51
C VAL A 92 36.94 -17.08 6.22
N ASP A 93 37.32 -16.05 5.44
CA ASP A 93 37.57 -14.73 6.00
C ASP A 93 36.29 -14.13 6.63
N SER A 94 36.42 -13.63 7.86
CA SER A 94 35.35 -13.00 8.64
C SER A 94 34.61 -11.91 7.84
N ARG A 95 35.35 -11.11 7.06
CA ARG A 95 34.79 -10.05 6.21
C ARG A 95 33.90 -10.61 5.11
N THR A 96 34.35 -11.68 4.44
CA THR A 96 33.57 -12.36 3.40
C THR A 96 32.30 -12.96 3.99
N LEU A 97 32.38 -13.57 5.17
CA LEU A 97 31.20 -14.11 5.86
C LEU A 97 30.19 -13.01 6.19
N MET A 98 30.64 -11.86 6.72
CA MET A 98 29.77 -10.71 7.00
C MET A 98 29.04 -10.24 5.73
N LEU A 99 29.75 -10.13 4.60
CA LEU A 99 29.16 -9.73 3.32
C LEU A 99 28.15 -10.76 2.81
N LEU A 100 28.44 -12.06 2.91
CA LEU A 100 27.51 -13.11 2.50
C LEU A 100 26.22 -13.05 3.32
N LEU A 101 26.33 -12.91 4.64
CA LEU A 101 25.18 -12.82 5.53
C LEU A 101 24.37 -11.53 5.28
N LYS A 102 25.02 -10.43 4.90
CA LYS A 102 24.37 -9.19 4.44
C LYS A 102 23.53 -9.40 3.18
N VAL A 103 24.06 -10.15 2.20
CA VAL A 103 23.33 -10.47 0.96
C VAL A 103 22.09 -11.31 1.26
N VAL A 104 22.22 -12.33 2.10
CA VAL A 104 21.09 -13.17 2.55
C VAL A 104 20.03 -12.31 3.25
N LEU A 105 20.43 -11.43 4.17
CA LEU A 105 19.51 -10.52 4.84
C LEU A 105 18.78 -9.61 3.85
N TRP A 106 19.50 -9.02 2.89
CA TRP A 106 18.89 -8.17 1.86
C TRP A 106 17.86 -8.93 1.01
N LEU A 107 18.15 -10.17 0.62
CA LEU A 107 17.20 -11.01 -0.11
C LEU A 107 15.92 -11.26 0.71
N LEU A 108 16.04 -11.51 2.01
CA LEU A 108 14.89 -11.71 2.89
C LEU A 108 14.06 -10.43 3.04
N VAL A 109 14.71 -9.26 3.17
CA VAL A 109 14.02 -7.96 3.17
C VAL A 109 13.28 -7.73 1.85
N PHE A 110 13.91 -8.03 0.73
CA PHE A 110 13.29 -7.90 -0.60
C PHE A 110 12.08 -8.82 -0.76
N LEU A 111 12.18 -10.08 -0.34
CA LEU A 111 11.06 -11.02 -0.35
C LEU A 111 9.92 -10.54 0.54
N PHE A 112 10.23 -10.06 1.73
CA PHE A 112 9.23 -9.49 2.64
C PHE A 112 8.47 -8.32 2.00
N GLU A 113 9.17 -7.39 1.36
CA GLU A 113 8.51 -6.28 0.66
C GLU A 113 7.60 -6.78 -0.47
N ARG A 114 8.03 -7.79 -1.24
CA ARG A 114 7.18 -8.38 -2.29
C ARG A 114 5.93 -9.04 -1.71
N CYS A 115 6.04 -9.75 -0.59
CA CYS A 115 4.90 -10.31 0.12
C CYS A 115 3.96 -9.21 0.64
N VAL A 116 4.50 -8.16 1.26
CA VAL A 116 3.72 -7.00 1.73
C VAL A 116 3.02 -6.34 0.55
N GLN A 117 3.70 -6.12 -0.58
CA GLN A 117 3.13 -5.53 -1.78
C GLN A 117 1.98 -6.38 -2.33
N TYR A 118 2.14 -7.70 -2.37
CA TYR A 118 1.09 -8.62 -2.80
C TYR A 118 -0.14 -8.52 -1.90
N HIS A 119 0.04 -8.60 -0.58
CA HIS A 119 -1.06 -8.48 0.38
C HIS A 119 -1.73 -7.10 0.35
N HIS A 120 -0.97 -6.01 0.24
CA HIS A 120 -1.54 -4.67 0.12
C HIS A 120 -2.29 -4.47 -1.21
N ASN A 121 -1.84 -5.09 -2.31
CA ASN A 121 -2.58 -5.05 -3.58
C ASN A 121 -3.89 -5.84 -3.50
N ALA A 122 -3.89 -6.98 -2.81
CA ALA A 122 -5.11 -7.73 -2.53
C ALA A 122 -6.10 -6.93 -1.66
N VAL A 123 -5.60 -6.17 -0.68
CA VAL A 123 -6.41 -5.26 0.15
C VAL A 123 -6.92 -4.06 -0.64
N ARG A 124 -6.12 -3.52 -1.59
CA ARG A 124 -6.56 -2.44 -2.50
C ARG A 124 -7.75 -2.88 -3.35
N GLN A 125 -7.73 -4.09 -3.89
CA GLN A 125 -8.84 -4.65 -4.68
C GLN A 125 -10.15 -4.82 -3.88
N ARG A 126 -10.08 -4.70 -2.54
CA ARG A 126 -11.21 -4.79 -1.61
C ARG A 126 -11.72 -3.43 -1.11
N GLY A 127 -11.23 -2.32 -1.66
CA GLY A 127 -11.76 -0.98 -1.39
C GLY A 127 -11.13 -0.20 -0.23
N TYR A 128 -10.04 -0.68 0.38
CA TYR A 128 -9.33 0.03 1.46
C TYR A 128 -8.30 1.04 0.94
N LEU A 129 -8.77 2.05 0.21
CA LEU A 129 -7.92 2.95 -0.56
C LEU A 129 -7.26 4.05 0.31
N LYS A 130 -7.93 4.54 1.36
CA LYS A 130 -7.35 5.51 2.32
C LYS A 130 -6.19 4.89 3.10
N PHE A 131 -6.35 3.63 3.52
CA PHE A 131 -5.27 2.88 4.18
C PHE A 131 -4.09 2.61 3.24
N TYR A 132 -4.38 2.21 2.00
CA TYR A 132 -3.36 1.99 0.97
C TYR A 132 -2.51 3.24 0.77
N ARG A 133 -3.12 4.41 0.52
CA ARG A 133 -2.40 5.67 0.25
C ARG A 133 -1.48 6.10 1.40
N LYS A 134 -1.88 5.85 2.64
CA LYS A 134 -1.06 6.15 3.83
C LYS A 134 0.10 5.17 4.05
N THR A 135 -0.02 3.94 3.55
CA THR A 135 1.00 2.88 3.72
C THR A 135 1.92 2.70 2.50
N THR A 136 1.58 3.26 1.33
CA THR A 136 2.36 3.14 0.10
C THR A 136 3.78 3.68 0.22
N LYS A 137 3.97 4.80 0.93
CA LYS A 137 5.32 5.38 1.12
C LYS A 137 6.13 4.61 2.17
N LEU A 138 5.46 4.02 3.15
CA LEU A 138 6.10 3.35 4.28
C LEU A 138 6.65 1.96 3.93
N LYS A 139 6.00 1.25 2.99
CA LYS A 139 6.39 -0.11 2.60
C LYS A 139 7.73 -0.20 1.87
N HIS A 140 8.15 0.86 1.17
CA HIS A 140 9.38 0.89 0.37
C HIS A 140 10.61 1.34 1.18
N LEU A 141 10.41 1.96 2.35
CA LEU A 141 11.50 2.51 3.16
C LEU A 141 12.51 1.45 3.64
N PRO A 142 12.11 0.25 4.11
CA PRO A 142 13.08 -0.74 4.57
C PRO A 142 14.06 -1.16 3.47
N LEU A 143 13.58 -1.45 2.26
CA LEU A 143 14.45 -1.83 1.14
C LEU A 143 15.34 -0.68 0.69
N LEU A 144 14.82 0.56 0.70
CA LEU A 144 15.63 1.73 0.37
C LEU A 144 16.77 1.92 1.38
N ILE A 145 16.50 1.76 2.69
CA ILE A 145 17.51 1.82 3.76
C ILE A 145 18.58 0.75 3.54
N HIS A 146 18.18 -0.52 3.36
CA HIS A 146 19.13 -1.61 3.15
C HIS A 146 19.92 -1.49 1.83
N SER A 147 19.33 -0.93 0.79
CA SER A 147 20.00 -0.69 -0.50
C SER A 147 20.99 0.47 -0.40
N ALA A 148 20.64 1.54 0.31
CA ALA A 148 21.56 2.64 0.61
C ALA A 148 22.74 2.18 1.47
N GLY A 149 22.49 1.34 2.48
CA GLY A 149 23.54 0.74 3.31
C GLY A 149 24.45 -0.20 2.51
N ASN A 150 23.91 -0.99 1.57
CA ASN A 150 24.73 -1.77 0.63
C ASN A 150 25.65 -0.89 -0.23
N ALA A 151 25.14 0.23 -0.74
CA ALA A 151 25.95 1.18 -1.50
C ALA A 151 27.08 1.76 -0.62
N ALA A 152 26.79 2.11 0.63
CA ALA A 152 27.79 2.58 1.58
C ALA A 152 28.87 1.52 1.89
N VAL A 153 28.47 0.26 2.09
CA VAL A 153 29.39 -0.87 2.27
C VAL A 153 30.31 -1.03 1.07
N LEU A 154 29.79 -0.95 -0.16
CA LEU A 154 30.59 -1.04 -1.39
C LEU A 154 31.60 0.10 -1.51
N ILE A 155 31.22 1.33 -1.12
CA ILE A 155 32.15 2.48 -1.09
C ILE A 155 33.30 2.21 -0.12
N VAL A 156 33.01 1.71 1.08
CA VAL A 156 34.05 1.36 2.06
C VAL A 156 34.92 0.21 1.56
N LEU A 157 34.33 -0.79 0.88
CA LEU A 157 35.07 -1.90 0.29
C LEU A 157 36.03 -1.41 -0.80
N ALA A 158 35.57 -0.53 -1.69
CA ALA A 158 36.40 0.06 -2.75
C ALA A 158 37.58 0.88 -2.19
N GLN A 159 37.39 1.54 -1.04
CA GLN A 159 38.42 2.35 -0.39
C GLN A 159 39.30 1.55 0.59
N SER A 160 38.97 0.28 0.86
CA SER A 160 39.60 -0.47 1.94
C SER A 160 41.09 -0.75 1.72
N SER A 161 41.53 -1.02 0.48
CA SER A 161 42.95 -1.19 0.16
C SER A 161 43.79 0.06 0.45
N LEU A 162 43.21 1.24 0.26
CA LEU A 162 43.85 2.53 0.55
C LEU A 162 43.82 2.85 2.05
N LEU A 163 42.74 2.49 2.75
CA LEU A 163 42.57 2.73 4.19
C LEU A 163 43.42 1.78 5.05
N GLU A 164 43.51 0.51 4.68
CA GLU A 164 44.32 -0.50 5.39
C GLU A 164 45.82 -0.16 5.36
N ASN A 165 46.30 0.48 4.28
CA ASN A 165 47.67 0.99 4.19
C ASN A 165 47.97 2.13 5.16
N LYS A 166 46.97 2.91 5.58
CA LYS A 166 47.14 4.01 6.54
C LYS A 166 46.88 3.58 7.97
N MET A 167 45.83 2.79 8.21
CA MET A 167 45.43 2.32 9.53
C MET A 167 44.84 0.91 9.41
N LYS A 168 45.54 -0.06 10.00
CA LYS A 168 45.00 -1.41 10.20
C LYS A 168 43.74 -1.25 11.06
N ASN A 169 42.61 -1.82 10.62
CA ASN A 169 41.31 -1.90 11.33
C ASN A 169 40.28 -0.79 11.04
N LEU A 170 40.64 0.33 10.40
CA LEU A 170 39.68 1.43 10.18
C LEU A 170 38.52 1.02 9.25
N SER A 171 38.79 0.22 8.21
CA SER A 171 37.76 -0.26 7.28
C SER A 171 36.69 -1.11 7.99
N VAL A 172 37.09 -2.00 8.91
CA VAL A 172 36.18 -2.86 9.67
C VAL A 172 35.31 -2.04 10.62
N CYS A 173 35.89 -1.05 11.31
CA CYS A 173 35.14 -0.13 12.16
C CYS A 173 34.09 0.67 11.37
N LEU A 174 34.45 1.19 10.18
CA LEU A 174 33.49 1.90 9.32
C LEU A 174 32.36 0.99 8.85
N LEU A 175 32.68 -0.25 8.45
CA LEU A 175 31.66 -1.24 8.06
C LEU A 175 30.69 -1.51 9.21
N LEU A 176 31.21 -1.68 10.42
CA LEU A 176 30.40 -1.92 11.61
C LEU A 176 29.51 -0.72 11.95
N ILE A 177 30.02 0.50 11.86
CA ILE A 177 29.24 1.73 12.05
C ILE A 177 28.09 1.80 11.04
N ILE A 178 28.36 1.53 9.76
CA ILE A 178 27.33 1.52 8.71
C ILE A 178 26.24 0.49 9.03
N ILE A 179 26.63 -0.73 9.43
CA ILE A 179 25.69 -1.80 9.80
C ILE A 179 24.84 -1.40 11.01
N CYS A 180 25.43 -0.76 12.04
CA CYS A 180 24.69 -0.28 13.21
C CYS A 180 23.70 0.84 12.87
N ILE A 181 24.09 1.78 12.01
CA ILE A 181 23.19 2.85 11.53
C ILE A 181 22.06 2.25 10.70
N GLU A 182 22.34 1.26 9.85
CA GLU A 182 21.34 0.54 9.07
C GLU A 182 20.33 -0.16 9.99
N LEU A 183 20.79 -0.82 11.06
CA LEU A 183 19.92 -1.43 12.07
C LEU A 183 19.01 -0.39 12.71
N LEU A 184 19.57 0.73 13.19
CA LEU A 184 18.78 1.76 13.86
C LEU A 184 17.69 2.33 12.95
N ALA A 185 18.05 2.67 11.70
CA ALA A 185 17.11 3.20 10.72
C ALA A 185 16.02 2.17 10.34
N SER A 186 16.42 0.92 10.08
CA SER A 186 15.51 -0.17 9.70
C SER A 186 14.55 -0.52 10.85
N PHE A 187 15.06 -0.57 12.09
CA PHE A 187 14.28 -0.82 13.29
C PHE A 187 13.21 0.25 13.53
N ILE A 188 13.58 1.52 13.47
CA ILE A 188 12.62 2.64 13.62
C ILE A 188 11.55 2.55 12.53
N CYS A 189 11.94 2.32 11.28
CA CYS A 189 11.01 2.21 10.15
C CYS A 189 10.00 1.06 10.34
N LEU A 190 10.49 -0.14 10.67
CA LEU A 190 9.64 -1.31 10.86
C LEU A 190 8.77 -1.21 12.12
N LEU A 191 9.24 -0.55 13.19
CA LEU A 191 8.42 -0.26 14.36
C LEU A 191 7.24 0.65 14.00
N VAL A 192 7.49 1.76 13.30
CA VAL A 192 6.41 2.66 12.86
C VAL A 192 5.43 1.91 11.97
N TYR A 193 5.91 1.12 11.00
CA TYR A 193 5.05 0.25 10.18
C TYR A 193 4.21 -0.70 11.04
N THR A 194 4.83 -1.40 11.99
CA THR A 194 4.15 -2.36 12.87
C THR A 194 3.09 -1.70 13.72
N VAL A 195 3.35 -0.50 14.28
CA VAL A 195 2.37 0.27 15.04
C VAL A 195 1.18 0.66 14.16
N HIS A 196 1.44 1.10 12.93
CA HIS A 196 0.39 1.45 11.97
C HIS A 196 -0.49 0.23 11.62
N VAL A 197 0.12 -0.92 11.34
CA VAL A 197 -0.60 -2.17 11.05
C VAL A 197 -1.32 -2.69 12.28
N PHE A 198 -0.72 -2.61 13.47
CA PHE A 198 -1.36 -3.03 14.71
C PHE A 198 -2.57 -2.16 15.05
N ARG A 199 -2.46 -0.84 14.87
CA ARG A 199 -3.59 0.09 15.05
C ARG A 199 -4.73 -0.25 14.09
N TYR A 200 -4.42 -0.53 12.83
CA TYR A 200 -5.40 -0.96 11.83
C TYR A 200 -6.04 -2.32 12.21
N ASN A 201 -5.23 -3.32 12.58
CA ASN A 201 -5.69 -4.65 13.00
C ASN A 201 -6.53 -4.62 14.28
N ARG A 202 -6.23 -3.70 15.22
CA ARG A 202 -6.94 -3.55 16.50
C ARG A 202 -8.25 -2.78 16.34
N ALA A 203 -8.28 -1.76 15.48
CA ALA A 203 -9.46 -0.94 15.27
C ALA A 203 -10.57 -1.63 14.47
N ARG A 204 -10.35 -2.84 13.93
CA ARG A 204 -11.30 -3.57 13.07
C ARG A 204 -11.98 -2.62 12.07
N LEU A 205 -11.19 -1.76 11.40
CA LEU A 205 -11.78 -0.76 10.52
C LEU A 205 -12.61 -1.49 9.46
N SER A 206 -13.92 -1.24 9.52
CA SER A 206 -14.87 -1.65 8.50
C SER A 206 -14.41 -1.09 7.14
N PRO A 207 -14.76 -1.73 6.02
CA PRO A 207 -14.43 -1.25 4.68
C PRO A 207 -14.75 0.25 4.52
N ASP A 208 -13.84 1.03 3.91
CA ASP A 208 -13.98 2.49 3.74
C ASP A 208 -15.33 2.88 3.10
N ILE A 209 -15.93 1.98 2.31
CA ILE A 209 -17.26 2.13 1.66
C ILE A 209 -18.39 2.20 2.69
N THR A 210 -18.33 1.40 3.76
CA THR A 210 -19.39 1.37 4.79
C THR A 210 -19.37 2.58 5.72
N GLU A 211 -18.22 3.25 5.88
CA GLU A 211 -18.10 4.42 6.75
C GLU A 211 -18.51 5.72 6.04
N ASP A 212 -18.19 5.88 4.75
CA ASP A 212 -18.69 7.00 3.93
C ASP A 212 -20.22 6.89 3.78
N GLU A 213 -20.77 5.71 3.45
CA GLU A 213 -22.23 5.52 3.35
C GLU A 213 -22.95 5.80 4.68
N ARG A 214 -22.41 5.35 5.81
CA ARG A 214 -23.00 5.64 7.13
C ARG A 214 -22.93 7.13 7.44
N SER A 215 -21.81 7.78 7.16
CA SER A 215 -21.63 9.22 7.40
C SER A 215 -22.56 10.05 6.50
N HIS A 216 -22.71 9.68 5.24
CA HIS A 216 -23.66 10.30 4.32
C HIS A 216 -25.12 10.03 4.71
N THR A 217 -25.44 8.85 5.24
CA THR A 217 -26.81 8.54 5.72
C THR A 217 -27.13 9.34 6.99
N TYR A 218 -26.20 9.48 7.94
CA TYR A 218 -26.37 10.35 9.11
C TYR A 218 -26.42 11.82 8.74
N SER A 219 -25.60 12.26 7.78
CA SER A 219 -25.60 13.65 7.30
C SER A 219 -26.85 13.96 6.50
N ALA A 220 -27.36 13.04 5.68
CA ALA A 220 -28.62 13.20 4.94
C ALA A 220 -29.83 13.26 5.88
N THR A 221 -29.80 12.48 6.96
CA THR A 221 -30.86 12.51 7.99
C THR A 221 -30.82 13.80 8.83
N TYR A 222 -29.64 14.42 8.97
CA TYR A 222 -29.47 15.67 9.72
C TYR A 222 -29.59 16.93 8.83
N SER A 223 -29.43 16.79 7.50
CA SER A 223 -29.48 17.89 6.54
C SER A 223 -30.88 18.22 6.02
N ASP A 224 -31.93 17.55 6.50
CA ASP A 224 -33.32 17.90 6.15
C ASP A 224 -33.84 19.13 6.94
N ALA A 225 -32.95 19.86 7.62
CA ALA A 225 -33.32 21.03 8.42
C ALA A 225 -32.53 22.33 8.14
N HIS A 226 -31.47 22.36 7.32
CA HIS A 226 -30.77 23.63 7.06
C HIS A 226 -30.24 23.74 5.63
N THR A 227 -31.04 24.43 4.81
CA THR A 227 -30.64 25.07 3.56
C THR A 227 -29.65 26.19 3.85
N GLU A 228 -28.35 25.94 3.73
CA GLU A 228 -27.36 27.01 3.61
C GLU A 228 -26.37 26.70 2.47
N MET A 229 -26.46 27.51 1.42
CA MET A 229 -25.46 27.59 0.35
C MET A 229 -24.09 27.95 0.97
N GLY A 230 -23.08 27.08 0.80
CA GLY A 230 -21.75 27.29 1.36
C GLY A 230 -20.62 26.84 0.43
N PHE A 231 -19.89 27.83 -0.09
CA PHE A 231 -18.48 27.81 -0.53
C PHE A 231 -17.84 26.45 -0.91
N ARG A 232 -17.65 26.23 -2.23
CA ARG A 232 -16.88 25.07 -2.75
C ARG A 232 -15.39 25.29 -2.47
N ASP A 233 -14.90 24.71 -1.38
CA ASP A 233 -13.48 24.61 -1.11
C ASP A 233 -12.81 23.72 -2.19
N GLY A 234 -11.66 24.16 -2.71
CA GLY A 234 -10.95 23.49 -3.82
C GLY A 234 -10.53 22.05 -3.47
N SER A 235 -10.42 21.75 -2.18
CA SER A 235 -10.15 20.42 -1.61
C SER A 235 -11.24 19.39 -1.93
N CYS A 236 -12.51 19.81 -2.02
CA CYS A 236 -13.65 18.94 -2.31
C CYS A 236 -13.68 18.52 -3.79
N LEU A 237 -13.32 19.41 -4.71
CA LEU A 237 -13.24 19.06 -6.13
C LEU A 237 -12.09 18.09 -6.39
N GLU A 238 -10.92 18.31 -5.78
CA GLU A 238 -9.78 17.41 -5.89
C GLU A 238 -10.11 16.03 -5.30
N GLU A 239 -10.78 15.98 -4.14
CA GLU A 239 -11.26 14.73 -3.56
C GLU A 239 -12.31 14.03 -4.45
N VAL A 240 -13.26 14.76 -5.03
CA VAL A 240 -14.27 14.19 -5.93
C VAL A 240 -13.66 13.70 -7.24
N VAL A 241 -12.71 14.43 -7.82
CA VAL A 241 -11.97 14.03 -9.03
C VAL A 241 -11.15 12.78 -8.75
N GLU A 242 -10.50 12.72 -7.59
CA GLU A 242 -9.74 11.55 -7.16
C GLU A 242 -10.64 10.33 -6.95
N LYS A 243 -11.80 10.50 -6.31
CA LYS A 243 -12.80 9.42 -6.17
C LYS A 243 -13.37 8.95 -7.51
N GLN A 244 -13.59 9.87 -8.46
CA GLN A 244 -14.04 9.50 -9.81
C GLN A 244 -12.95 8.75 -10.59
N ALA A 245 -11.68 9.17 -10.47
CA ALA A 245 -10.56 8.46 -11.09
C ALA A 245 -10.42 7.03 -10.55
N ASP A 246 -10.58 6.86 -9.23
CA ASP A 246 -10.54 5.55 -8.58
C ASP A 246 -11.70 4.64 -9.05
N LEU A 247 -12.92 5.19 -9.18
CA LEU A 247 -14.07 4.44 -9.70
C LEU A 247 -13.86 4.00 -11.15
N ILE A 248 -13.31 4.87 -11.99
CA ILE A 248 -13.00 4.55 -13.38
C ILE A 248 -11.93 3.45 -13.45
N GLU A 249 -10.87 3.55 -12.64
CA GLU A 249 -9.83 2.51 -12.61
C GLU A 249 -10.40 1.17 -12.13
N TYR A 250 -11.25 1.19 -11.10
CA TYR A 250 -11.96 0.01 -10.61
C TYR A 250 -12.86 -0.61 -11.68
N LEU A 251 -13.72 0.18 -12.32
CA LEU A 251 -14.61 -0.28 -13.39
C LEU A 251 -13.84 -0.83 -14.58
N LYS A 252 -12.70 -0.23 -14.93
CA LYS A 252 -11.82 -0.71 -15.99
C LYS A 252 -11.20 -2.07 -15.63
N GLN A 253 -10.68 -2.22 -14.41
CA GLN A 253 -10.16 -3.50 -13.94
C GLN A 253 -11.25 -4.57 -13.91
N HIS A 254 -12.45 -4.23 -13.42
CA HIS A 254 -13.59 -5.13 -13.39
C HIS A 254 -14.01 -5.58 -14.79
N ASN A 255 -14.12 -4.66 -15.75
CA ASN A 255 -14.41 -5.00 -17.15
C ASN A 255 -13.34 -5.92 -17.75
N THR A 256 -12.05 -5.65 -17.53
CA THR A 256 -10.99 -6.53 -18.06
C THR A 256 -11.04 -7.94 -17.48
N LEU A 257 -11.41 -8.08 -16.20
CA LEU A 257 -11.57 -9.38 -15.55
C LEU A 257 -12.80 -10.12 -16.10
N LEU A 258 -13.91 -9.40 -16.30
CA LEU A 258 -15.12 -9.96 -16.89
C LEU A 258 -14.87 -10.41 -18.34
N SER A 259 -14.21 -9.59 -19.15
CA SER A 259 -13.81 -9.95 -20.52
C SER A 259 -12.92 -11.19 -20.56
N LYS A 260 -11.95 -11.32 -19.63
CA LYS A 260 -11.12 -12.53 -19.51
C LYS A 260 -11.94 -13.77 -19.17
N ARG A 261 -12.91 -13.66 -18.27
CA ARG A 261 -13.80 -14.78 -17.91
C ARG A 261 -14.69 -15.20 -19.08
N ILE A 262 -15.27 -14.23 -19.81
CA ILE A 262 -16.06 -14.51 -21.00
C ILE A 262 -15.21 -15.24 -22.04
N LEU A 263 -14.01 -14.72 -22.35
CA LEU A 263 -13.08 -15.38 -23.28
C LEU A 263 -12.71 -16.80 -22.85
N ALA A 264 -12.46 -17.02 -21.56
CA ALA A 264 -12.17 -18.35 -21.03
C ALA A 264 -13.36 -19.31 -21.24
N LEU A 265 -14.59 -18.86 -20.92
CA LEU A 265 -15.81 -19.65 -21.11
C LEU A 265 -16.09 -19.93 -22.60
N THR A 266 -15.93 -18.94 -23.49
CA THR A 266 -16.09 -19.13 -24.94
C THR A 266 -15.04 -20.08 -25.51
N SER A 267 -13.79 -20.03 -25.01
CA SER A 267 -12.72 -20.94 -25.43
C SER A 267 -12.95 -22.39 -24.96
N GLN A 268 -13.71 -22.57 -23.88
CA GLN A 268 -14.08 -23.88 -23.37
C GLN A 268 -15.25 -24.47 -24.17
N HIS A 269 -16.22 -23.62 -24.55
CA HIS A 269 -17.36 -24.03 -25.37
C HIS A 269 -17.01 -24.33 -26.84
N THR A 270 -15.87 -23.84 -27.35
CA THR A 270 -15.39 -24.11 -28.72
C THR A 270 -14.49 -25.36 -28.83
N LYS A 271 -14.24 -26.05 -27.71
CA LYS A 271 -13.46 -27.31 -27.67
C LYS A 271 -14.31 -28.57 -27.52
N ASP A 272 -15.62 -28.42 -27.31
CA ASP A 272 -16.63 -29.47 -27.40
C ASP A 272 -17.31 -29.42 -28.79
#